data_AF-A0AAW2F8I1-F1
#
_entry.id   AF-A0AAW2F8I1-F1
#
_cell.length_a   1.000
_cell.length_b   1.000
_cell.length_c   1.000
_cell.angle_alpha   90.00
_cell.angle_beta   90.00
_cell.angle_gamma   90.00
#
_symmetry.space_group_name_H-M   'P 1'
#
loop_
_entity.id
_entity.type
_entity.pdbx_description
1 polymer ?
#
loop_
_entity_poly.entity_id
_entity_poly.type
_entity_poly.pdbx_seq_one_letter_code
_entity_poly.pdbx_strand_id
1 'polypeptide(L)'
;MVRAIVEDWNESLANDSYKSTMTNMADISRRFSNTMFCAYICCAFFMSIGGYVLQAMSEANEPDNNKSRELPIKMAYPFDTSKSPIFECFLIEQFLYDMVLALLVGLVNALLVALILHVSGQIDIMQQDLLEIYNKKYDPSTFLLLMKDFICKHQKIITYSENIESLFTVIALMQVLWNTLVMCSSGFVIVTIISSGENTSTLVKPLIFYTLITLEVFVYCYAGEFLSAKSKAIGDAIYESLWYNLPPSDCCIILIMMLRCQKRLTLTAGKVVDLNLEGFTSVVKASASYVSVLNAMS
;
A
#
# COMPACT_ATOMS: atom_id res chain seq x y z
N MET A 1 -6.15 -10.31 -16.01
CA MET A 1 -5.99 -8.95 -15.44
C MET A 1 -5.21 -8.05 -16.38
N VAL A 2 -3.92 -8.29 -16.66
CA VAL A 2 -3.09 -7.41 -17.52
C VAL A 2 -3.68 -7.15 -18.91
N ARG A 3 -4.15 -8.19 -19.61
CA ARG A 3 -4.80 -8.02 -20.93
C ARG A 3 -5.99 -7.07 -20.87
N ALA A 4 -6.78 -7.19 -19.81
CA ALA A 4 -8.01 -6.44 -19.64
C ALA A 4 -7.70 -4.96 -19.30
N ILE A 5 -6.64 -4.68 -18.53
CA ILE A 5 -6.08 -3.33 -18.33
C ILE A 5 -5.65 -2.68 -19.66
N VAL A 6 -5.03 -3.47 -20.56
CA VAL A 6 -4.60 -2.98 -21.88
C VAL A 6 -5.81 -2.67 -22.77
N GLU A 7 -6.85 -3.52 -22.72
CA GLU A 7 -8.12 -3.26 -23.41
C GLU A 7 -8.76 -1.96 -22.90
N ASP A 8 -8.88 -1.78 -21.58
CA ASP A 8 -9.43 -0.57 -20.95
C ASP A 8 -8.62 0.68 -21.32
N TRP A 9 -7.29 0.56 -21.39
CA TRP A 9 -6.43 1.66 -21.83
C TRP A 9 -6.72 2.03 -23.28
N ASN A 10 -6.85 1.04 -24.17
CA ASN A 10 -7.14 1.29 -25.58
C ASN A 10 -8.53 1.92 -25.77
N GLU A 11 -9.54 1.47 -25.02
CA GLU A 11 -10.87 2.08 -25.03
C GLU A 11 -10.83 3.54 -24.55
N SER A 12 -10.03 3.84 -23.53
CA SER A 12 -9.90 5.21 -23.00
C SER A 12 -9.30 6.20 -24.01
N LEU A 13 -8.53 5.73 -25.00
CA LEU A 13 -7.94 6.58 -26.04
C LEU A 13 -8.98 7.18 -27.00
N ALA A 14 -10.20 6.63 -27.04
CA ALA A 14 -11.26 7.13 -27.89
C ALA A 14 -11.92 8.43 -27.35
N ASN A 15 -11.72 8.77 -26.08
CA ASN A 15 -12.31 9.95 -25.44
C ASN A 15 -11.26 10.70 -24.62
N ASP A 16 -11.03 11.98 -24.94
CA ASP A 16 -10.02 12.81 -24.28
C ASP A 16 -10.24 12.93 -22.76
N SER A 17 -11.50 12.93 -22.29
CA SER A 17 -11.81 12.94 -20.86
C SER A 17 -11.35 11.65 -20.18
N TYR A 18 -11.67 10.49 -20.77
CA TYR A 18 -11.26 9.20 -20.21
C TYR A 18 -9.75 9.03 -20.22
N LYS A 19 -9.10 9.42 -21.33
CA LYS A 19 -7.65 9.44 -21.44
C LYS A 19 -7.02 10.30 -20.36
N SER A 20 -7.56 11.50 -20.11
CA SER A 20 -7.09 12.39 -19.04
C SER A 20 -7.21 11.74 -17.66
N THR A 21 -8.36 11.14 -17.35
CA THR A 21 -8.59 10.43 -16.08
C THR A 21 -7.62 9.26 -15.91
N MET A 22 -7.47 8.40 -16.92
CA MET A 22 -6.55 7.25 -16.87
C MET A 22 -5.09 7.68 -16.76
N THR A 23 -4.69 8.72 -17.49
CA THR A 23 -3.32 9.27 -17.44
C THR A 23 -3.02 9.84 -16.07
N ASN A 24 -3.96 10.60 -15.48
CA ASN A 24 -3.79 11.15 -14.13
C ASN A 24 -3.64 10.03 -13.08
N MET A 25 -4.44 8.98 -13.14
CA MET A 25 -4.31 7.82 -12.23
C MET A 25 -2.98 7.10 -12.42
N ALA A 26 -2.52 6.92 -13.66
CA ALA A 26 -1.23 6.33 -13.96
C ALA A 26 -0.05 7.19 -13.45
N ASP A 27 -0.14 8.51 -13.59
CA ASP A 27 0.87 9.45 -13.10
C ASP A 27 0.93 9.47 -11.57
N ILE A 28 -0.21 9.45 -10.89
CA ILE A 28 -0.27 9.31 -9.43
C ILE A 28 0.38 7.98 -9.00
N SER A 29 0.03 6.88 -9.67
CA SER A 29 0.62 5.57 -9.40
C SER A 29 2.13 5.58 -9.59
N ARG A 30 2.63 6.21 -10.66
CA ARG A 30 4.06 6.30 -10.96
C ARG A 30 4.80 7.15 -9.93
N ARG A 31 4.24 8.30 -9.55
CA ARG A 31 4.81 9.16 -8.50
C ARG A 31 4.88 8.42 -7.18
N PHE A 32 3.79 7.77 -6.78
CA PHE A 32 3.72 6.99 -5.56
C PHE A 32 4.77 5.85 -5.56
N SER A 33 4.82 5.07 -6.64
CA SER A 33 5.78 3.97 -6.79
C SER A 33 7.22 4.48 -6.69
N ASN A 34 7.56 5.55 -7.41
CA ASN A 34 8.90 6.14 -7.36
C ASN A 34 9.25 6.64 -5.95
N THR A 35 8.32 7.31 -5.26
CA THR A 35 8.54 7.76 -3.87
C THR A 35 8.77 6.59 -2.93
N MET A 36 7.99 5.51 -3.05
CA MET A 36 8.17 4.29 -2.25
C MET A 36 9.51 3.62 -2.53
N PHE A 37 9.88 3.42 -3.80
CA PHE A 37 11.18 2.84 -4.16
C PHE A 37 12.34 3.68 -3.62
N CYS A 38 12.28 5.02 -3.77
CA CYS A 38 13.28 5.90 -3.19
C CYS A 38 13.35 5.77 -1.67
N ALA A 39 12.22 5.73 -0.97
CA ALA A 39 12.18 5.58 0.48
C ALA A 39 12.81 4.26 0.96
N TYR A 40 12.46 3.14 0.31
CA TYR A 40 13.03 1.83 0.64
C TYR A 40 14.52 1.73 0.34
N ILE A 41 14.97 2.23 -0.83
CA ILE A 41 16.39 2.24 -1.20
C ILE A 41 17.19 3.13 -0.24
N CYS A 42 16.70 4.34 0.07
CA CYS A 42 17.34 5.22 1.04
C CYS A 42 17.46 4.54 2.40
N CYS A 43 16.41 3.85 2.88
CA CYS A 43 16.47 3.15 4.14
C CYS A 43 17.46 1.98 4.14
N ALA A 44 17.45 1.15 3.10
CA ALA A 44 18.41 0.05 2.97
C ALA A 44 19.85 0.59 3.01
N PHE A 45 20.10 1.70 2.30
CA PHE A 45 21.38 2.40 2.34
C PHE A 45 21.74 2.91 3.75
N PHE A 46 20.82 3.60 4.43
CA PHE A 46 21.06 4.12 5.79
C PHE A 46 21.25 3.00 6.82
N MET A 47 20.56 1.86 6.68
CA MET A 47 20.68 0.74 7.60
C MET A 47 22.00 0.00 7.43
N SER A 48 22.41 -0.26 6.18
CA SER A 48 23.64 -0.97 5.85
C SER A 48 24.90 -0.10 6.07
N ILE A 49 24.92 1.11 5.53
CA ILE A 49 26.12 1.98 5.54
C ILE A 49 26.12 2.94 6.73
N GLY A 50 24.95 3.37 7.22
CA GLY A 50 24.87 4.35 8.30
C GLY A 50 25.48 3.86 9.61
N GLY A 51 25.49 2.55 9.87
CA GLY A 51 26.23 1.97 11.00
C GLY A 51 27.74 2.07 10.86
N TYR A 52 28.22 1.68 9.70
CA TYR A 52 29.63 1.71 9.36
C TYR A 52 30.19 3.14 9.39
N VAL A 53 29.47 4.10 8.82
CA VAL A 53 29.89 5.52 8.79
C VAL A 53 29.89 6.14 10.19
N LEU A 54 28.88 5.85 11.02
CA LEU A 54 28.82 6.37 12.39
C LEU A 54 29.94 5.78 13.26
N GLN A 55 30.25 4.49 13.06
CA GLN A 55 31.36 3.82 13.73
C GLN A 55 32.72 4.35 13.26
N ALA A 56 32.93 4.53 11.96
CA ALA A 56 34.17 5.11 11.41
C ALA A 56 34.39 6.57 11.86
N MET A 57 33.32 7.37 11.97
CA MET A 57 33.41 8.73 12.53
C MET A 57 33.69 8.73 14.04
N SER A 58 33.15 7.76 14.79
CA SER A 58 33.48 7.56 16.20
C SER A 58 34.94 7.18 16.40
N GLU A 59 35.48 6.28 15.58
CA GLU A 59 36.88 5.83 15.63
C GLU A 59 37.85 6.94 15.21
N ALA A 60 37.46 7.84 14.30
CA ALA A 60 38.25 9.01 13.94
C ALA A 60 38.39 10.04 15.09
N ASN A 61 37.43 10.06 16.03
CA ASN A 61 37.44 10.96 17.18
C ASN A 61 38.14 10.36 18.43
N GLU A 62 38.22 9.03 18.55
CA GLU A 62 38.92 8.31 19.63
C GLU A 62 39.69 7.08 19.07
N PRO A 63 40.96 7.23 18.66
CA PRO A 63 41.72 6.20 17.97
C PRO A 63 42.20 5.04 18.86
N ASP A 64 42.04 5.12 20.18
CA ASP A 64 42.55 4.13 21.15
C ASP A 64 41.50 3.07 21.56
N ASN A 65 40.29 3.15 20.99
CA ASN A 65 39.24 2.18 21.25
C ASN A 65 39.37 1.01 20.26
N ASN A 66 39.95 -0.10 20.71
CA ASN A 66 40.12 -1.34 19.94
C ASN A 66 38.76 -2.04 19.72
N LYS A 67 37.79 -1.34 19.12
CA LYS A 67 36.46 -1.85 18.83
C LYS A 67 36.53 -2.72 17.58
N SER A 68 36.21 -4.00 17.75
CA SER A 68 36.05 -4.92 16.63
C SER A 68 34.98 -4.39 15.67
N ARG A 69 35.27 -4.43 14.36
CA ARG A 69 34.30 -4.10 13.30
C ARG A 69 33.10 -5.04 13.44
N GLU A 70 31.90 -4.48 13.61
CA GLU A 70 30.67 -5.24 13.68
C GLU A 70 29.90 -5.13 12.36
N LEU A 71 29.31 -6.23 11.91
CA LEU A 71 28.43 -6.22 10.74
C LEU A 71 27.11 -5.51 11.07
N PRO A 72 26.50 -4.76 10.12
CA PRO A 72 25.23 -4.07 10.33
C PRO A 72 24.11 -4.98 10.85
N ILE A 73 24.07 -6.23 10.37
CA ILE A 73 23.24 -7.29 10.92
C ILE A 73 24.14 -8.26 11.68
N LYS A 74 23.97 -8.32 13.01
CA LYS A 74 24.72 -9.22 13.88
C LYS A 74 24.28 -10.66 13.62
N MET A 75 25.17 -11.44 12.98
CA MET A 75 24.98 -12.88 12.74
C MET A 75 26.15 -13.65 13.37
N ALA A 76 25.84 -14.77 14.01
CA ALA A 76 26.85 -15.63 14.60
C ALA A 76 27.45 -16.55 13.52
N TYR A 77 28.64 -16.19 13.03
CA TYR A 77 29.40 -17.03 12.11
C TYR A 77 30.38 -17.94 12.87
N PRO A 78 30.64 -19.16 12.39
CA PRO A 78 31.57 -20.10 13.03
C PRO A 78 33.05 -19.70 12.90
N PHE A 79 33.35 -18.57 12.24
CA PHE A 79 34.69 -18.05 12.01
C PHE A 79 34.72 -16.52 12.21
N ASP A 80 35.91 -15.98 12.45
CA ASP A 80 36.12 -14.55 12.70
C ASP A 80 35.91 -13.71 11.44
N THR A 81 34.77 -13.02 11.37
CA THR A 81 34.37 -12.13 10.27
C THR A 81 34.93 -10.72 10.40
N SER A 82 35.65 -10.39 11.47
CA SER A 82 36.17 -9.04 11.72
C SER A 82 37.39 -8.69 10.86
N LYS A 83 38.02 -9.69 10.22
CA LYS A 83 39.25 -9.54 9.43
C LYS A 83 38.97 -9.19 7.98
N SER A 84 39.74 -8.23 7.45
CA SER A 84 39.78 -7.95 6.01
C SER A 84 40.48 -9.08 5.25
N PRO A 85 40.00 -9.52 4.06
CA PRO A 85 38.91 -8.98 3.24
C PRO A 85 37.52 -9.60 3.48
N ILE A 86 37.40 -10.53 4.44
CA ILE A 86 36.19 -11.32 4.68
C ILE A 86 35.05 -10.40 5.15
N PHE A 87 35.38 -9.45 6.03
CA PHE A 87 34.44 -8.42 6.50
C PHE A 87 33.79 -7.64 5.35
N GLU A 88 34.60 -7.12 4.42
CA GLU A 88 34.12 -6.32 3.29
C GLU A 88 33.25 -7.16 2.34
N CYS A 89 33.55 -8.46 2.16
CA CYS A 89 32.74 -9.37 1.37
C CYS A 89 31.33 -9.56 1.96
N PHE A 90 31.23 -9.84 3.27
CA PHE A 90 29.93 -10.00 3.95
C PHE A 90 29.14 -8.69 4.01
N LEU A 91 29.82 -7.54 4.13
CA LEU A 91 29.16 -6.24 4.10
C LEU A 91 28.50 -5.99 2.73
N ILE A 92 29.19 -6.30 1.63
CA ILE A 92 28.64 -6.19 0.28
C ILE A 92 27.48 -7.18 0.09
N GLU A 93 27.62 -8.41 0.58
CA GLU A 93 26.57 -9.42 0.53
C GLU A 93 25.30 -8.96 1.26
N GLN A 94 25.42 -8.48 2.50
CA GLN A 94 24.29 -7.95 3.28
C GLN A 94 23.65 -6.74 2.60
N PHE A 95 24.44 -5.81 2.06
CA PHE A 95 23.93 -4.66 1.32
C PHE A 95 23.13 -5.08 0.08
N LEU A 96 23.65 -6.01 -0.71
CA LEU A 96 22.95 -6.51 -1.90
C LEU A 96 21.66 -7.25 -1.53
N TYR A 97 21.68 -8.06 -0.47
CA TYR A 97 20.51 -8.74 0.04
C TYR A 97 19.41 -7.75 0.47
N ASP A 98 19.75 -6.74 1.29
CA ASP A 98 18.81 -5.72 1.75
C ASP A 98 18.24 -4.90 0.58
N MET A 99 19.06 -4.59 -0.44
CA MET A 99 18.61 -3.90 -1.64
C MET A 99 17.62 -4.74 -2.46
N VAL A 100 17.87 -6.03 -2.62
CA VAL A 100 16.93 -6.94 -3.31
C VAL A 100 15.61 -7.02 -2.54
N LEU A 101 15.65 -7.14 -1.21
CA LEU A 101 14.45 -7.17 -0.38
C LEU A 101 13.65 -5.86 -0.49
N ALA A 102 14.32 -4.72 -0.42
CA ALA A 102 13.74 -3.39 -0.59
C ALA A 102 13.03 -3.23 -1.94
N LEU A 103 13.64 -3.71 -3.02
CA LEU A 103 13.04 -3.68 -4.36
C LEU A 103 11.83 -4.60 -4.49
N LEU A 104 11.89 -5.80 -3.91
CA LEU A 104 10.77 -6.75 -3.92
C LEU A 104 9.55 -6.19 -3.19
N VAL A 105 9.75 -5.66 -1.98
CA VAL A 105 8.69 -5.03 -1.19
C VAL A 105 8.12 -3.81 -1.92
N GLY A 106 8.99 -2.94 -2.44
CA GLY A 106 8.58 -1.79 -3.24
C GLY A 106 7.74 -2.18 -4.45
N LEU A 107 8.11 -3.27 -5.15
CA LEU A 107 7.38 -3.77 -6.31
C LEU A 107 5.97 -4.26 -5.95
N VAL A 108 5.82 -5.03 -4.88
CA VAL A 108 4.51 -5.54 -4.43
C VAL A 108 3.59 -4.38 -4.06
N ASN A 109 4.11 -3.38 -3.33
CA ASN A 109 3.35 -2.19 -2.92
C ASN A 109 2.97 -1.31 -4.11
N ALA A 110 3.90 -1.11 -5.06
CA ALA A 110 3.64 -0.41 -6.31
C ALA A 110 2.56 -1.11 -7.15
N LEU A 111 2.62 -2.44 -7.24
CA LEU A 111 1.63 -3.23 -7.96
C LEU A 111 0.23 -3.10 -7.35
N LEU A 112 0.11 -3.19 -6.03
CA LEU A 112 -1.17 -3.02 -5.33
C LEU A 112 -1.78 -1.65 -5.64
N VAL A 113 -1.00 -0.58 -5.45
CA VAL A 113 -1.48 0.79 -5.67
C VAL A 113 -1.83 1.03 -7.13
N ALA A 114 -1.04 0.52 -8.08
CA ALA A 114 -1.33 0.64 -9.51
C ALA A 114 -2.66 -0.01 -9.89
N LEU A 115 -2.94 -1.22 -9.38
CA LEU A 115 -4.17 -1.93 -9.65
C LEU A 115 -5.38 -1.22 -9.04
N ILE A 116 -5.25 -0.72 -7.81
CA ILE A 116 -6.32 0.02 -7.13
C ILE A 116 -6.60 1.35 -7.83
N LEU A 117 -5.57 2.11 -8.21
CA LEU A 117 -5.74 3.35 -8.95
C LEU A 117 -6.33 3.12 -10.35
N HIS A 118 -5.98 2.01 -11.01
CA HIS A 118 -6.60 1.64 -12.28
C HIS A 118 -8.10 1.38 -12.12
N VAL A 119 -8.51 0.56 -11.14
CA VAL A 119 -9.93 0.31 -10.86
C VAL A 119 -10.65 1.59 -10.46
N SER A 120 -10.03 2.44 -9.64
CA SER A 120 -10.59 3.75 -9.29
C SER A 120 -10.73 4.68 -10.50
N GLY A 121 -9.81 4.64 -11.46
CA GLY A 121 -9.95 5.36 -12.73
C GLY A 121 -11.13 4.87 -13.57
N GLN A 122 -11.37 3.55 -13.60
CA GLN A 122 -12.54 2.97 -14.26
C GLN A 122 -13.85 3.37 -13.56
N ILE A 123 -13.84 3.47 -12.23
CA ILE A 123 -14.97 4.00 -11.46
C ILE A 123 -15.24 5.46 -11.82
N ASP A 124 -14.20 6.29 -11.92
CA ASP A 124 -14.34 7.72 -12.26
C ASP A 124 -14.88 7.91 -13.69
N ILE A 125 -14.44 7.09 -14.65
CA ILE A 125 -15.00 7.07 -16.01
C ILE A 125 -16.49 6.69 -15.97
N MET A 126 -16.84 5.65 -15.21
CA MET A 126 -18.22 5.21 -15.09
C MET A 126 -19.12 6.30 -14.46
N GLN A 127 -18.59 7.08 -13.51
CA GLN A 127 -19.32 8.23 -12.95
C GLN A 127 -19.50 9.37 -13.97
N GLN A 128 -18.51 9.64 -14.84
CA GLN A 128 -18.66 10.60 -15.92
C GLN A 128 -19.77 10.17 -16.90
N ASP A 129 -19.79 8.89 -17.28
CA ASP A 129 -20.82 8.32 -18.16
C ASP A 129 -22.21 8.50 -17.55
N LEU A 130 -22.32 8.21 -16.26
CA LEU A 130 -23.55 8.33 -15.51
C LEU A 130 -24.08 9.78 -15.48
N LEU A 131 -23.21 10.76 -15.26
CA LEU A 131 -23.57 12.19 -15.33
C LEU A 131 -24.01 12.58 -16.75
N GLU A 132 -23.37 12.06 -17.80
CA GLU A 132 -23.77 12.34 -19.18
C GLU A 132 -25.14 11.73 -19.52
N ILE A 133 -25.42 10.52 -19.03
CA ILE A 133 -26.71 9.84 -19.22
C ILE A 133 -27.84 10.67 -18.62
N TYR A 134 -27.68 11.23 -17.42
CA TYR A 134 -28.74 11.98 -16.76
C TYR A 134 -28.96 13.39 -17.29
N ASN A 135 -27.93 13.99 -17.91
CA ASN A 135 -28.05 15.30 -18.54
C ASN A 135 -28.70 15.24 -19.94
N LYS A 136 -28.77 14.06 -20.55
CA LYS A 136 -29.44 13.86 -21.85
C LYS A 136 -30.96 13.77 -21.67
N LYS A 137 -31.70 14.23 -22.68
CA LYS A 137 -33.15 14.10 -22.72
C LYS A 137 -33.52 12.61 -22.72
N TYR A 138 -34.41 12.21 -21.82
CA TYR A 138 -34.84 10.82 -21.68
C TYR A 138 -35.43 10.27 -23.00
N ASP A 139 -34.82 9.20 -23.49
CA ASP A 139 -35.33 8.35 -24.56
C ASP A 139 -35.29 6.89 -24.09
N PRO A 140 -36.42 6.16 -24.08
CA PRO A 140 -36.49 4.81 -23.52
C PRO A 140 -35.52 3.80 -24.15
N SER A 141 -35.36 3.86 -25.48
CA SER A 141 -34.53 2.90 -26.22
C SER A 141 -33.03 3.12 -25.97
N THR A 142 -32.63 4.39 -25.95
CA THR A 142 -31.25 4.81 -25.67
C THR A 142 -30.92 4.57 -24.19
N PHE A 143 -31.86 4.86 -23.28
CA PHE A 143 -31.68 4.63 -21.84
C PHE A 143 -31.41 3.15 -21.54
N LEU A 144 -32.18 2.23 -22.11
CA LEU A 144 -32.00 0.79 -21.87
C LEU A 144 -30.63 0.28 -22.36
N LEU A 145 -30.16 0.76 -23.51
CA LEU A 145 -28.82 0.45 -24.03
C LEU A 145 -27.73 1.00 -23.10
N LEU A 146 -27.83 2.27 -22.71
CA LEU A 146 -26.87 2.93 -21.81
C LEU A 146 -26.81 2.25 -20.43
N MET A 147 -27.96 1.86 -19.88
CA MET A 147 -28.03 1.14 -18.61
C MET A 147 -27.44 -0.26 -18.71
N LYS A 148 -27.65 -0.96 -19.83
CA LYS A 148 -27.01 -2.26 -20.08
C LYS A 148 -25.49 -2.13 -20.10
N ASP A 149 -24.97 -1.14 -20.84
CA ASP A 149 -23.53 -0.89 -20.92
C ASP A 149 -22.96 -0.51 -19.55
N PHE A 150 -23.67 0.33 -18.79
CA PHE A 150 -23.29 0.67 -17.41
C PHE A 150 -23.22 -0.58 -16.51
N ILE A 151 -24.23 -1.45 -16.55
CA ILE A 151 -24.26 -2.68 -15.75
C ILE A 151 -23.07 -3.58 -16.12
N CYS A 152 -22.77 -3.71 -17.42
CA CYS A 152 -21.60 -4.46 -17.89
C CYS A 152 -20.28 -3.86 -17.36
N LYS A 153 -20.11 -2.54 -17.42
CA LYS A 153 -18.93 -1.85 -16.87
C LYS A 153 -18.81 -2.04 -15.34
N HIS A 154 -19.89 -1.84 -14.60
CA HIS A 154 -19.90 -2.03 -13.15
C HIS A 154 -19.57 -3.48 -12.77
N GLN A 155 -20.11 -4.46 -13.49
CA GLN A 155 -19.78 -5.87 -13.25
C GLN A 155 -18.30 -6.17 -13.54
N LYS A 156 -17.73 -5.57 -14.59
CA LYS A 156 -16.28 -5.67 -14.88
C LYS A 156 -15.43 -5.10 -13.75
N ILE A 157 -15.80 -3.94 -13.20
CA ILE A 157 -15.15 -3.31 -12.03
C ILE A 157 -15.22 -4.21 -10.79
N ILE A 158 -16.39 -4.79 -10.51
CA ILE A 158 -16.57 -5.75 -9.41
C ILE A 158 -15.63 -6.94 -9.58
N THR A 159 -15.62 -7.57 -10.76
CA THR A 159 -14.74 -8.71 -11.05
C THR A 159 -13.26 -8.34 -10.95
N TYR A 160 -12.84 -7.14 -11.34
CA TYR A 160 -11.47 -6.69 -11.12
C TYR A 160 -11.13 -6.55 -9.64
N SER A 161 -11.99 -5.92 -8.86
CA SER A 161 -11.78 -5.80 -7.42
C SER A 161 -11.71 -7.16 -6.72
N GLU A 162 -12.58 -8.11 -7.09
CA GLU A 162 -12.57 -9.47 -6.54
C GLU A 162 -11.27 -10.21 -6.92
N ASN A 163 -10.77 -10.02 -8.14
CA ASN A 163 -9.49 -10.59 -8.55
C ASN A 163 -8.30 -9.96 -7.80
N ILE A 164 -8.32 -8.65 -7.52
CA ILE A 164 -7.29 -7.98 -6.72
C ILE A 164 -7.34 -8.50 -5.27
N GLU A 165 -8.53 -8.59 -4.68
CA GLU A 165 -8.72 -9.12 -3.33
C GLU A 165 -8.21 -10.56 -3.23
N SER A 166 -8.57 -11.43 -4.18
CA SER A 166 -8.09 -12.81 -4.20
C SER A 166 -6.57 -12.93 -4.35
N LEU A 167 -5.92 -11.98 -5.05
CA LEU A 167 -4.47 -11.99 -5.25
C LEU A 167 -3.72 -11.49 -4.01
N PHE A 168 -4.24 -10.44 -3.36
CA PHE A 168 -3.56 -9.78 -2.24
C PHE A 168 -4.01 -10.24 -0.86
N THR A 169 -5.11 -10.97 -0.71
CA THR A 169 -5.65 -11.30 0.64
C THR A 169 -4.66 -12.08 1.51
N VAL A 170 -3.99 -13.09 0.95
CA VAL A 170 -2.96 -13.87 1.67
C VAL A 170 -1.67 -13.07 1.83
N ILE A 171 -1.27 -12.32 0.80
CA ILE A 171 -0.06 -11.47 0.84
C ILE A 171 -0.20 -10.44 1.96
N ALA A 172 -1.33 -9.74 2.02
CA ALA A 172 -1.63 -8.75 3.04
C ALA A 172 -1.71 -9.37 4.44
N LEU A 173 -2.23 -10.58 4.60
CA LEU A 173 -2.21 -11.28 5.89
C LEU A 173 -0.78 -11.51 6.38
N MET A 174 0.06 -12.09 5.53
CA MET A 174 1.47 -12.36 5.85
C MET A 174 2.21 -11.06 6.14
N GLN A 175 1.94 -10.01 5.35
CA GLN A 175 2.52 -8.69 5.52
C GLN A 175 2.11 -8.04 6.85
N VAL A 176 0.82 -8.07 7.22
CA VAL A 176 0.33 -7.48 8.47
C VAL A 176 0.91 -8.22 9.67
N LEU A 177 0.98 -9.55 9.63
CA LEU A 177 1.59 -10.34 10.71
C LEU A 177 3.08 -10.01 10.86
N TRP A 178 3.82 -10.00 9.75
CA TRP A 178 5.24 -9.65 9.73
C TRP A 178 5.48 -8.23 10.24
N ASN A 179 4.78 -7.24 9.69
CA ASN A 179 4.91 -5.84 10.08
C ASN A 179 4.54 -5.63 11.54
N THR A 180 3.52 -6.32 12.06
CA THR A 180 3.17 -6.25 13.48
C THR A 180 4.35 -6.71 14.33
N LEU A 181 4.92 -7.89 14.05
CA LEU A 181 6.06 -8.42 14.79
C LEU A 181 7.26 -7.46 14.78
N VAL A 182 7.60 -6.93 13.61
CA VAL A 182 8.75 -6.01 13.46
C VAL A 182 8.48 -4.65 14.12
N MET A 183 7.25 -4.13 14.07
CA MET A 183 6.87 -2.91 14.80
C MET A 183 6.98 -3.10 16.31
N CYS A 184 6.58 -4.27 16.85
CA CYS A 184 6.70 -4.57 18.27
C CYS A 184 8.16 -4.61 18.71
N SER A 185 9.02 -5.35 17.99
CA SER A 185 10.43 -5.48 18.33
C SER A 185 11.16 -4.14 18.19
N SER A 186 10.90 -3.39 17.13
CA SER A 186 11.52 -2.08 16.91
C SER A 186 11.05 -1.06 17.94
N GLY A 187 9.76 -1.06 18.28
CA GLY A 187 9.20 -0.21 19.34
C GLY A 187 9.82 -0.50 20.71
N PHE A 188 10.02 -1.78 21.06
CA PHE A 188 10.70 -2.17 22.29
C PHE A 188 12.15 -1.66 22.32
N VAL A 189 12.93 -1.85 21.24
CA VAL A 189 14.30 -1.32 21.13
C VAL A 189 14.35 0.20 21.32
N ILE A 190 13.40 0.94 20.73
CA ILE A 190 13.30 2.39 20.91
C ILE A 190 13.10 2.74 22.38
N VAL A 191 12.16 2.06 23.07
CA VAL A 191 11.87 2.32 24.48
C VAL A 191 13.09 1.99 25.37
N THR A 192 13.78 0.88 25.12
CA THR A 192 14.98 0.49 25.88
C THR A 192 16.13 1.49 25.72
N ILE A 193 16.37 2.00 24.51
CA ILE A 193 17.43 3.01 24.29
C ILE A 193 17.09 4.32 24.99
N ILE A 194 15.81 4.72 24.98
CA ILE A 194 15.34 5.92 25.70
C ILE A 194 15.52 5.75 27.21
N SER A 195 15.18 4.56 27.76
CA SER A 195 15.27 4.31 29.20
C SER A 195 16.71 4.14 29.70
N SER A 196 17.62 3.63 28.88
CA SER A 196 19.03 3.47 29.23
C SER A 196 19.82 4.79 29.24
N GLY A 197 19.26 5.87 28.70
CA GLY A 197 19.94 7.17 28.61
C GLY A 197 21.13 7.17 27.64
N GLU A 198 21.14 6.23 26.68
CA GLU A 198 22.16 6.15 25.63
C GLU A 198 22.17 7.38 24.70
N ASN A 199 23.27 7.53 23.96
CA ASN A 199 23.45 8.65 23.04
C ASN A 199 22.33 8.72 22.00
N THR A 200 21.76 9.91 21.77
CA THR A 200 20.60 10.10 20.87
C THR A 200 20.83 9.64 19.43
N SER A 201 22.09 9.51 19.00
CA SER A 201 22.43 8.99 17.67
C SER A 201 22.07 7.51 17.47
N THR A 202 21.97 6.70 18.53
CA THR A 202 21.59 5.28 18.42
C THR A 202 20.08 5.10 18.15
N LEU A 203 19.26 6.12 18.43
CA LEU A 203 17.81 6.12 18.17
C LEU A 203 17.45 6.35 16.70
N VAL A 204 18.34 6.95 15.90
CA VAL A 204 18.02 7.38 14.53
C VAL A 204 17.63 6.19 13.65
N LYS A 205 18.39 5.10 13.71
CA LYS A 205 18.14 3.90 12.90
C LYS A 205 16.81 3.21 13.21
N PRO A 206 16.51 2.81 14.47
CA PRO A 206 15.25 2.14 14.76
C PRO A 206 14.03 3.04 14.51
N LEU A 207 14.15 4.37 14.66
CA LEU A 207 13.07 5.30 14.31
C LEU A 207 12.78 5.36 12.81
N ILE A 208 13.81 5.44 11.97
CA ILE A 208 13.65 5.42 10.50
C ILE A 208 12.98 4.11 10.07
N PHE A 209 13.47 2.98 10.60
CA PHE A 209 12.93 1.67 10.28
C PHE A 209 11.47 1.51 10.75
N TYR A 210 11.15 1.94 11.97
CA TYR A 210 9.79 1.92 12.52
C TYR A 210 8.83 2.77 11.68
N THR A 211 9.25 3.96 11.25
CA THR A 211 8.45 4.86 10.42
C THR A 211 8.13 4.22 9.06
N LEU A 212 9.10 3.55 8.44
CA LEU A 212 8.92 2.89 7.15
C LEU A 212 7.96 1.70 7.20
N ILE A 213 8.08 0.86 8.23
CA ILE A 213 7.15 -0.28 8.40
C ILE A 213 5.74 0.22 8.69
N THR A 214 5.61 1.28 9.48
CA THR A 214 4.30 1.91 9.74
C THR A 214 3.71 2.46 8.44
N LEU A 215 4.53 3.14 7.63
CA LEU A 215 4.11 3.63 6.31
C LEU A 215 3.65 2.49 5.42
N GLU A 216 4.36 1.36 5.42
CA GLU A 216 3.99 0.19 4.62
C GLU A 216 2.60 -0.36 4.99
N VAL A 217 2.31 -0.59 6.28
CA VAL A 217 0.98 -1.03 6.71
C VAL A 217 -0.08 0.02 6.31
N PHE A 218 0.25 1.30 6.47
CA PHE A 218 -0.64 2.38 6.05
C PHE A 218 -0.97 2.33 4.55
N VAL A 219 -0.02 2.00 3.67
CA VAL A 219 -0.29 1.86 2.23
C VAL A 219 -1.37 0.82 1.94
N TYR A 220 -1.30 -0.36 2.55
CA TYR A 220 -2.30 -1.42 2.36
C TYR A 220 -3.69 -0.99 2.85
N CYS A 221 -3.76 -0.45 4.06
CA CYS A 221 -5.01 0.01 4.66
C CYS A 221 -5.61 1.21 3.90
N TYR A 222 -4.79 2.14 3.45
CA TYR A 222 -5.22 3.28 2.67
C TYR A 222 -5.71 2.85 1.28
N ALA A 223 -5.04 1.90 0.63
CA ALA A 223 -5.49 1.38 -0.66
C ALA A 223 -6.88 0.72 -0.57
N GLY A 224 -7.14 -0.07 0.47
CA GLY A 224 -8.44 -0.68 0.68
C GLY A 224 -9.52 0.34 1.06
N GLU A 225 -9.21 1.31 1.92
CA GLU A 225 -10.11 2.44 2.24
C GLU A 225 -10.46 3.24 0.98
N PHE A 226 -9.46 3.58 0.16
CA PHE A 226 -9.63 4.36 -1.06
C PHE A 226 -10.54 3.64 -2.06
N LEU A 227 -10.35 2.33 -2.26
CA LEU A 227 -11.22 1.53 -3.11
C LEU A 227 -12.67 1.49 -2.58
N SER A 228 -12.83 1.26 -1.28
CA SER A 228 -14.14 1.20 -0.62
C SER A 228 -14.89 2.53 -0.73
N ALA A 229 -14.17 3.65 -0.56
CA ALA A 229 -14.72 4.99 -0.72
C ALA A 229 -15.15 5.26 -2.18
N LYS A 230 -14.31 4.92 -3.17
CA LYS A 230 -14.66 5.05 -4.60
C LYS A 230 -15.86 4.17 -4.97
N SER A 231 -15.90 2.95 -4.47
CA SER A 231 -17.04 2.04 -4.68
C SER A 231 -18.35 2.61 -4.11
N LYS A 232 -18.32 3.23 -2.93
CA LYS A 232 -19.49 3.88 -2.35
C LYS A 232 -19.98 5.06 -3.21
N ALA A 233 -19.05 5.85 -3.75
CA ALA A 233 -19.38 7.03 -4.55
C ALA A 233 -20.17 6.70 -5.83
N ILE A 234 -20.10 5.46 -6.34
CA ILE A 234 -20.94 4.99 -7.44
C ILE A 234 -22.42 5.00 -7.02
N GLY A 235 -22.72 4.41 -5.86
CA GLY A 235 -24.08 4.37 -5.32
C GLY A 235 -24.63 5.75 -5.02
N ASP A 236 -23.78 6.62 -4.46
CA ASP A 236 -24.14 8.01 -4.16
C ASP A 236 -24.47 8.78 -5.46
N ALA A 237 -23.66 8.62 -6.52
CA ALA A 237 -23.93 9.26 -7.81
C ALA A 237 -25.22 8.74 -8.49
N ILE A 238 -25.49 7.43 -8.40
CA ILE A 238 -26.76 6.86 -8.88
C ILE A 238 -27.94 7.41 -8.07
N TYR A 239 -27.79 7.57 -6.75
CA TYR A 239 -28.82 8.12 -5.88
C TYR A 239 -29.16 9.58 -6.20
N GLU A 240 -28.14 10.38 -6.51
CA GLU A 240 -28.27 11.79 -6.91
C GLU A 240 -28.85 11.97 -8.31
N SER A 241 -28.99 10.88 -9.08
CA SER A 241 -29.71 10.93 -10.34
C SER A 241 -31.19 11.26 -10.12
N LEU A 242 -31.83 11.91 -11.08
CA LEU A 242 -33.27 12.16 -11.04
C LEU A 242 -34.08 10.88 -11.32
N TRP A 243 -33.68 9.74 -10.77
CA TRP A 243 -34.24 8.40 -11.02
C TRP A 243 -35.73 8.34 -10.73
N TYR A 244 -36.22 9.11 -9.76
CA TYR A 244 -37.64 9.17 -9.40
C TYR A 244 -38.54 9.81 -10.49
N ASN A 245 -37.95 10.45 -11.50
CA ASN A 245 -38.68 10.98 -12.66
C ASN A 245 -38.78 9.99 -13.83
N LEU A 246 -38.19 8.80 -13.71
CA LEU A 246 -38.20 7.78 -14.76
C LEU A 246 -39.48 6.91 -14.71
N PRO A 247 -39.81 6.20 -15.81
CA PRO A 247 -40.89 5.24 -15.78
C PRO A 247 -40.66 4.12 -14.76
N PRO A 248 -41.73 3.49 -14.22
CA PRO A 248 -41.61 2.48 -13.17
C PRO A 248 -40.69 1.29 -13.48
N SER A 249 -40.62 0.87 -14.76
CA SER A 249 -39.72 -0.20 -15.21
C SER A 249 -38.25 0.17 -15.02
N ASP A 250 -37.90 1.41 -15.33
CA ASP A 250 -36.54 1.92 -15.36
C ASP A 250 -36.07 2.28 -13.96
N CYS A 251 -36.96 2.83 -13.13
CA CYS A 251 -36.76 3.01 -11.70
C CYS A 251 -36.35 1.71 -11.02
N CYS A 252 -36.99 0.58 -11.36
CA CYS A 252 -36.70 -0.72 -10.77
C CYS A 252 -35.26 -1.17 -11.05
N ILE A 253 -34.77 -0.96 -12.28
CA ILE A 253 -33.39 -1.29 -12.68
C ILE A 253 -32.39 -0.48 -11.85
N ILE A 254 -32.61 0.84 -11.73
CA ILE A 254 -31.74 1.73 -10.95
C ILE A 254 -31.73 1.32 -9.47
N LEU A 255 -32.89 0.99 -8.89
CA LEU A 255 -32.99 0.54 -7.50
C LEU A 255 -32.16 -0.73 -7.25
N ILE A 256 -32.22 -1.71 -8.15
CA ILE A 256 -31.40 -2.93 -8.05
C ILE A 256 -29.91 -2.57 -8.08
N MET A 257 -29.51 -1.62 -8.93
CA MET A 257 -28.13 -1.17 -9.02
C MET A 257 -27.68 -0.44 -7.76
N MET A 258 -28.50 0.44 -7.19
CA MET A 258 -28.20 1.08 -5.90
C MET A 258 -28.00 0.04 -4.81
N LEU A 259 -28.90 -0.94 -4.71
CA LEU A 259 -28.77 -2.05 -3.77
C LEU A 259 -27.46 -2.82 -3.98
N ARG A 260 -27.05 -3.06 -5.23
CA ARG A 260 -25.77 -3.72 -5.52
C ARG A 260 -24.57 -2.87 -5.07
N CYS A 261 -24.63 -1.55 -5.23
CA CYS A 261 -23.58 -0.60 -4.84
C CYS A 261 -23.42 -0.47 -3.33
N GLN A 262 -24.45 -0.78 -2.54
CA GLN A 262 -24.35 -0.79 -1.07
C GLN A 262 -23.33 -1.80 -0.56
N LYS A 263 -23.13 -2.92 -1.28
CA LYS A 263 -22.04 -3.85 -1.00
C LYS A 263 -20.75 -3.31 -1.60
N ARG A 264 -19.98 -2.63 -0.74
CA ARG A 264 -18.69 -2.00 -1.07
C ARG A 264 -17.66 -3.01 -1.55
N LEU A 265 -16.79 -2.54 -2.42
CA LEU A 265 -15.57 -3.24 -2.83
C LEU A 265 -14.50 -3.01 -1.76
N THR A 266 -14.13 -4.07 -1.03
CA THR A 266 -13.16 -3.99 0.07
C THR A 266 -11.99 -4.94 -0.15
N LEU A 267 -10.84 -4.60 0.42
CA LEU A 267 -9.70 -5.49 0.53
C LEU A 267 -9.60 -6.03 1.95
N THR A 268 -9.19 -7.29 2.09
CA THR A 268 -9.06 -7.95 3.39
C THR A 268 -7.68 -8.57 3.55
N ALA A 269 -7.19 -8.67 4.78
CA ALA A 269 -6.07 -9.51 5.16
C ALA A 269 -6.63 -10.87 5.61
N GLY A 270 -6.46 -11.88 4.78
CA GLY A 270 -6.86 -13.26 5.08
C GLY A 270 -8.36 -13.47 5.34
N LYS A 271 -9.21 -12.54 4.89
CA LYS A 271 -10.65 -12.48 5.24
C LYS A 271 -10.96 -12.34 6.73
N VAL A 272 -9.96 -12.00 7.54
CA VAL A 272 -10.11 -11.81 9.00
C VAL A 272 -10.20 -10.34 9.35
N VAL A 273 -9.39 -9.50 8.69
CA VAL A 273 -9.29 -8.06 8.98
C VAL A 273 -9.53 -7.28 7.70
N ASP A 274 -10.43 -6.30 7.74
CA ASP A 274 -10.61 -5.36 6.64
C ASP A 274 -9.39 -4.42 6.56
N LEU A 275 -8.82 -4.27 5.37
CA LEU A 275 -7.75 -3.32 5.11
C LEU A 275 -8.34 -1.93 4.93
N ASN A 276 -8.61 -1.27 6.05
CA ASN A 276 -9.15 0.07 6.13
C ASN A 276 -8.43 0.87 7.23
N LEU A 277 -8.79 2.15 7.43
CA LEU A 277 -8.13 2.99 8.43
C LEU A 277 -8.34 2.51 9.89
N GLU A 278 -9.47 1.83 10.14
CA GLU A 278 -9.74 1.20 11.44
C GLU A 278 -8.81 0.00 11.68
N GLY A 279 -8.59 -0.84 10.66
CA GLY A 279 -7.64 -1.94 10.66
C GLY A 279 -6.21 -1.47 10.91
N PHE A 280 -5.79 -0.37 10.26
CA PHE A 280 -4.49 0.26 10.55
C PHE A 280 -4.36 0.64 12.03
N THR A 281 -5.38 1.30 12.57
CA THR A 281 -5.39 1.72 13.97
C THR A 281 -5.34 0.52 14.91
N SER A 282 -6.04 -0.57 14.58
CA SER A 282 -6.02 -1.83 15.33
C SER A 282 -4.62 -2.45 15.37
N VAL A 283 -3.94 -2.52 14.21
CA VAL A 283 -2.57 -3.04 14.11
C VAL A 283 -1.58 -2.22 14.94
N VAL A 284 -1.64 -0.89 14.85
CA VAL A 284 -0.76 0.01 15.64
C VAL A 284 -1.04 -0.09 17.14
N LYS A 285 -2.31 -0.21 17.55
CA LYS A 285 -2.67 -0.43 18.96
C LYS A 285 -2.16 -1.77 19.46
N ALA A 286 -2.31 -2.83 18.65
CA ALA A 286 -1.81 -4.16 19.00
C ALA A 286 -0.29 -4.13 19.19
N SER A 287 0.45 -3.50 18.26
CA SER A 287 1.91 -3.41 18.39
C SER A 287 2.36 -2.62 19.61
N ALA A 288 1.75 -1.46 19.89
CA ALA A 288 2.03 -0.69 21.10
C ALA A 288 1.70 -1.44 22.41
N SER A 289 0.64 -2.26 22.40
CA SER A 289 0.28 -3.11 23.55
C SER A 289 1.36 -4.16 23.81
N TYR A 290 1.85 -4.84 22.76
CA TYR A 290 2.94 -5.80 22.88
C TYR A 290 4.25 -5.14 23.35
N VAL A 291 4.58 -3.93 22.87
CA VAL A 291 5.73 -3.17 23.37
C VAL A 291 5.62 -2.92 24.87
N SER A 292 4.44 -2.55 25.35
CA SER A 292 4.19 -2.29 26.77
C SER A 292 4.36 -3.55 27.63
N VAL A 293 3.88 -4.70 27.14
CA VAL A 293 4.08 -6.00 27.82
C VAL A 293 5.55 -6.39 27.86
N LEU A 294 6.27 -6.27 26.74
CA LEU A 294 7.70 -6.56 26.68
C LEU A 294 8.50 -5.67 27.64
N ASN A 295 8.17 -4.38 27.70
CA ASN A 295 8.81 -3.43 28.61
C ASN A 295 8.48 -3.67 30.09
N ALA A 296 7.30 -4.22 30.41
CA ALA A 296 6.96 -4.58 31.79
C ALA A 296 7.64 -5.88 32.25
N MET A 297 8.08 -6.73 31.31
CA MET A 297 8.76 -8.00 31.59
C MET A 297 10.29 -7.88 31.62
N SER A 298 10.86 -6.81 31.03
CA SER A 298 12.29 -6.50 31.01
C SER A 298 12.74 -5.77 32.27
#